data_AF-A0A0E3S5A9-F1
#
_entry.id   AF-A0A0E3S5A9-F1
#
_cell.length_a   1.000
_cell.length_b   1.000
_cell.length_c   1.000
_cell.angle_alpha   90.00
_cell.angle_beta   90.00
_cell.angle_gamma   90.00
#
_symmetry.space_group_name_H-M   'P 1'
#
loop_
_entity.id
_entity.type
_entity.pdbx_description
1 polymer ?
#
loop_
_entity_poly.entity_id
_entity_poly.type
_entity_poly.pdbx_seq_one_letter_code
_entity_poly.pdbx_strand_id
1 'polypeptide(L)'
;MQKLINSHKRQKKLNLLVIVSVLILALLTISSGAASSSNLEFSHSSEMVPVSEHISAGTLEETGDSGVFLTSNEDLEPPQKISQYVDIAYTIGGIGAAALIFLAYFRMTSGSPGLTKNPLKTLHLPKIWKTTGQEESEEIALEKYEVKKLRFLTAVPVLSIALAELLIFSGRMGAAVWVHICTLIALSLSNIVIKDPEIHKIHQALMLLPVLRLINLSMPIFFDTTLYTFVFIYGPLAIPLAVIIVHQRNSLEQIGITLKHIIPYMFLSVPLGFLLGLGEYLTIRTDYLIPDLTFINLLKLTIIMVFFVGLIEELIFRSVLQTRLSEALSVREALIITSILFGLMHSGYGTYHEMLYTCLVGFIMGALFYKTKSLPFIAVLHGFVNVFLFGILPHLLSR
;
A
#
# COMPACT_ATOMS: atom_id res chain seq x y z
N MET A 1 -23.69 -24.70 -27.22
CA MET A 1 -24.50 -23.67 -26.53
C MET A 1 -24.69 -23.92 -25.03
N GLN A 2 -25.12 -25.11 -24.57
CA GLN A 2 -25.35 -25.40 -23.13
C GLN A 2 -24.15 -25.17 -22.20
N LYS A 3 -22.91 -25.45 -22.64
CA LYS A 3 -21.68 -25.18 -21.87
C LYS A 3 -21.46 -23.68 -21.61
N LEU A 4 -21.80 -22.82 -22.57
CA LEU A 4 -21.65 -21.37 -22.49
C LEU A 4 -22.72 -20.75 -21.58
N ILE A 5 -23.95 -21.25 -21.66
CA ILE A 5 -25.08 -20.86 -20.80
C ILE A 5 -24.82 -21.26 -19.35
N ASN A 6 -24.30 -22.48 -19.11
CA ASN A 6 -23.92 -22.91 -17.76
C ASN A 6 -22.73 -22.13 -17.20
N SER A 7 -21.76 -21.75 -18.05
CA SER A 7 -20.65 -20.87 -17.65
C SER A 7 -21.17 -19.50 -17.21
N HIS A 8 -22.05 -18.89 -18.00
CA HIS A 8 -22.60 -17.56 -17.71
C HIS A 8 -23.52 -17.56 -16.47
N LYS A 9 -24.29 -18.64 -16.26
CA LYS A 9 -25.16 -18.81 -15.08
C LYS A 9 -24.33 -19.05 -13.80
N ARG A 10 -23.24 -19.83 -13.91
CA ARG A 10 -22.29 -20.06 -12.83
C ARG A 10 -21.50 -18.78 -12.48
N GLN A 11 -21.15 -17.97 -13.47
CA GLN A 11 -20.49 -16.67 -13.27
C GLN A 11 -21.40 -15.65 -12.58
N LYS A 12 -22.69 -15.58 -12.95
CA LYS A 12 -23.69 -14.78 -12.22
C LYS A 12 -23.85 -15.22 -10.76
N LYS A 13 -23.92 -16.54 -10.51
CA LYS A 13 -24.07 -17.09 -9.15
C LYS A 13 -22.84 -16.80 -8.29
N LEU A 14 -21.66 -16.81 -8.88
CA LEU A 14 -20.40 -16.49 -8.20
C LEU A 14 -20.27 -14.99 -7.94
N ASN A 15 -20.62 -14.12 -8.89
CA ASN A 15 -20.65 -12.66 -8.67
C ASN A 15 -21.61 -12.29 -7.54
N LEU A 16 -22.77 -12.95 -7.46
CA LEU A 16 -23.70 -12.80 -6.35
C LEU A 16 -23.06 -13.24 -5.02
N LEU A 17 -22.33 -14.36 -5.00
CA LEU A 17 -21.63 -14.83 -3.80
C LEU A 17 -20.55 -13.83 -3.35
N VAL A 18 -19.77 -13.27 -4.27
CA VAL A 18 -18.75 -12.25 -3.97
C VAL A 18 -19.41 -10.99 -3.41
N ILE A 19 -20.47 -10.52 -4.06
CA ILE A 19 -21.22 -9.35 -3.61
C ILE A 19 -21.78 -9.61 -2.20
N VAL A 20 -22.40 -10.76 -1.97
CA VAL A 20 -22.98 -11.12 -0.67
C VAL A 20 -21.90 -11.25 0.40
N SER A 21 -20.77 -11.91 0.12
CA SER A 21 -19.66 -12.00 1.08
C SER A 21 -19.06 -10.64 1.42
N VAL A 22 -18.88 -9.76 0.43
CA VAL A 22 -18.38 -8.40 0.63
C VAL A 22 -19.40 -7.55 1.40
N LEU A 23 -20.70 -7.68 1.10
CA LEU A 23 -21.77 -6.97 1.81
C LEU A 23 -21.90 -7.43 3.26
N ILE A 24 -21.80 -8.75 3.51
CA ILE A 24 -21.81 -9.33 4.86
C ILE A 24 -20.60 -8.82 5.64
N LEU A 25 -19.41 -8.80 5.04
CA LEU A 25 -18.22 -8.26 5.68
C LEU A 25 -18.41 -6.77 6.03
N ALA A 26 -18.97 -5.97 5.12
CA ALA A 26 -19.28 -4.56 5.36
C ALA A 26 -20.41 -4.32 6.39
N LEU A 27 -21.36 -5.24 6.52
CA LEU A 27 -22.42 -5.16 7.54
C LEU A 27 -21.89 -5.50 8.94
N LEU A 28 -20.97 -6.46 9.04
CA LEU A 28 -20.32 -6.81 10.30
C LEU A 28 -19.45 -5.66 10.84
N THR A 29 -18.83 -4.86 9.98
CA THR A 29 -18.07 -3.68 10.42
C THR A 29 -18.96 -2.56 10.95
N ILE A 30 -20.15 -2.36 10.38
CA ILE A 30 -21.14 -1.38 10.87
C ILE A 30 -21.70 -1.79 12.24
N SER A 31 -21.94 -3.09 12.47
CA SER A 31 -22.46 -3.59 13.75
C SER A 31 -21.45 -3.48 14.89
N SER A 32 -20.15 -3.56 14.60
CA SER A 32 -19.06 -3.36 15.57
C SER A 32 -18.95 -1.89 16.02
N GLY A 33 -19.06 -0.95 15.08
CA GLY A 33 -19.01 0.49 15.38
C GLY A 33 -20.18 1.02 16.21
N ALA A 34 -21.36 0.38 16.15
CA ALA A 34 -22.51 0.77 16.97
C ALA A 34 -22.30 0.43 18.47
N ALA A 35 -21.57 -0.65 18.78
CA ALA A 35 -21.32 -1.08 20.15
C ALA A 35 -20.19 -0.32 20.86
N SER A 36 -19.27 0.32 20.12
CA SER A 36 -18.16 1.08 20.69
C SER A 36 -18.50 2.56 20.96
N SER A 37 -19.66 3.04 20.52
CA SER A 37 -20.06 4.45 20.63
C SER A 37 -20.45 4.92 22.04
N SER A 38 -20.35 4.07 23.06
CA SER A 38 -20.78 4.41 24.43
C SER A 38 -19.68 4.46 25.50
N ASN A 39 -18.39 4.25 25.19
CA ASN A 39 -17.32 4.38 26.18
C ASN A 39 -16.01 4.84 25.51
N LEU A 40 -15.82 6.15 25.42
CA LEU A 40 -14.55 6.73 24.96
C LEU A 40 -14.31 8.06 25.69
N GLU A 41 -14.04 7.95 26.99
CA GLU A 41 -13.29 8.98 27.72
C GLU A 41 -11.79 8.65 27.61
N PHE A 42 -11.06 9.56 26.98
CA PHE A 42 -9.61 9.59 26.94
C PHE A 42 -9.06 9.79 28.36
N SER A 43 -8.25 8.85 28.86
CA SER A 43 -7.39 9.09 30.01
C SER A 43 -5.93 9.19 29.56
N HIS A 44 -5.44 10.42 29.46
CA HIS A 44 -4.05 10.74 29.72
C HIS A 44 -3.76 10.47 31.21
N SER A 45 -2.74 9.70 31.53
CA SER A 45 -2.03 9.83 32.82
C SER A 45 -0.62 9.25 32.71
N SER A 46 0.34 10.16 32.54
CA SER A 46 1.68 9.99 33.09
C SER A 46 1.55 10.20 34.60
N GLU A 47 1.89 9.20 35.40
CA GLU A 47 2.22 9.43 36.80
C GLU A 47 3.22 8.39 37.29
N MET A 48 4.40 8.89 37.65
CA MET A 48 5.43 8.16 38.37
C MET A 48 4.90 7.74 39.73
N VAL A 49 5.13 6.48 40.08
CA VAL A 49 4.95 5.95 41.43
C VAL A 49 6.16 6.37 42.30
N PRO A 50 5.98 7.04 43.45
CA PRO A 50 6.97 7.00 44.51
C PRO A 50 6.62 5.89 45.49
N VAL A 51 7.57 4.97 45.65
CA VAL A 51 7.57 3.92 46.68
C VAL A 51 7.74 4.60 48.05
N SER A 52 6.76 4.41 48.93
CA SER A 52 6.82 4.78 50.34
C SER A 52 7.21 3.54 51.15
N GLU A 53 8.36 3.56 51.82
CA GLU A 53 8.70 2.61 52.87
C GLU A 53 9.08 3.39 54.14
N HIS A 54 8.30 3.17 55.19
CA HIS A 54 8.48 3.71 56.55
C HIS A 54 9.65 3.03 57.25
N ILE A 55 10.63 3.78 57.76
CA ILE A 55 11.32 3.47 59.03
C ILE A 55 11.58 4.77 59.81
N SER A 56 11.25 4.71 61.10
CA SER A 56 11.28 5.79 62.09
C SER A 56 12.58 5.77 62.89
N ALA A 57 13.18 6.94 63.17
CA ALA A 57 13.90 7.26 64.42
C ALA A 57 14.35 8.73 64.40
N GLY A 58 13.84 9.53 65.36
CA GLY A 58 14.35 10.89 65.61
C GLY A 58 15.67 10.87 66.37
N THR A 59 16.44 11.97 66.34
CA THR A 59 16.64 12.93 67.44
C THR A 59 17.61 14.07 67.01
N LEU A 60 17.29 15.32 67.42
CA LEU A 60 18.14 16.48 67.78
C LEU A 60 19.01 17.28 66.76
N GLU A 61 18.79 18.61 66.83
CA GLU A 61 19.76 19.77 66.80
C GLU A 61 20.69 19.97 65.59
N GLU A 62 21.08 21.15 65.08
CA GLU A 62 20.85 22.59 65.34
C GLU A 62 21.57 23.39 64.22
N THR A 63 21.16 24.64 64.00
CA THR A 63 21.92 25.84 63.51
C THR A 63 22.51 25.99 62.08
N GLY A 64 22.09 27.12 61.45
CA GLY A 64 22.91 28.15 60.76
C GLY A 64 23.67 27.78 59.47
N ASP A 65 24.07 28.67 58.55
CA ASP A 65 23.84 30.07 58.21
C ASP A 65 24.58 30.30 56.87
N SER A 66 24.14 31.28 56.09
CA SER A 66 24.92 32.06 55.10
C SER A 66 25.39 31.43 53.76
N GLY A 67 25.16 32.15 52.66
CA GLY A 67 25.84 31.92 51.38
C GLY A 67 25.14 32.51 50.16
N VAL A 68 25.20 33.83 49.99
CA VAL A 68 24.61 34.62 48.89
C VAL A 68 25.63 34.87 47.76
N PHE A 69 25.09 34.99 46.53
CA PHE A 69 25.62 35.59 45.28
C PHE A 69 26.64 34.81 44.42
N LEU A 70 26.22 34.48 43.19
CA LEU A 70 26.79 35.03 41.95
C LEU A 70 25.80 34.87 40.78
N THR A 71 25.39 35.99 40.20
CA THR A 71 24.61 36.09 38.96
C THR A 71 25.52 36.45 37.80
N SER A 72 25.39 35.73 36.68
CA SER A 72 25.72 36.11 35.31
C SER A 72 25.32 34.92 34.43
N ASN A 73 24.74 34.99 33.24
CA ASN A 73 24.12 36.00 32.39
C ASN A 73 23.59 35.17 31.18
N GLU A 74 22.49 35.62 30.56
CA GLU A 74 22.18 35.43 29.13
C GLU A 74 21.85 34.03 28.58
N ASP A 75 20.54 33.85 28.31
CA ASP A 75 19.91 33.33 27.08
C ASP A 75 20.73 32.43 26.14
N LEU A 76 20.29 31.18 25.98
CA LEU A 76 20.53 30.33 24.79
C LEU A 76 19.45 29.25 24.67
N GLU A 77 18.27 29.62 24.16
CA GLU A 77 17.47 28.73 23.29
C GLU A 77 18.10 28.80 21.88
N PRO A 78 18.13 27.74 21.02
CA PRO A 78 17.38 26.47 21.03
C PRO A 78 18.26 25.24 20.60
N PRO A 79 17.70 24.08 20.12
CA PRO A 79 17.34 24.03 18.70
C PRO A 79 16.22 23.03 18.30
N GLN A 80 14.94 23.46 18.33
CA GLN A 80 13.90 22.82 17.49
C GLN A 80 14.09 23.11 15.99
N LYS A 81 14.71 24.25 15.64
CA LYS A 81 15.00 24.61 14.23
C LYS A 81 16.05 23.70 13.58
N ILE A 82 17.08 23.27 14.32
CA ILE A 82 18.14 22.43 13.72
C ILE A 82 17.60 21.04 13.36
N SER A 83 16.69 20.47 14.17
CA SER A 83 16.01 19.21 13.83
C SER A 83 15.23 19.31 12.51
N GLN A 84 14.44 20.38 12.32
CA GLN A 84 13.72 20.61 11.06
C GLN A 84 14.64 20.77 9.85
N TYR A 85 15.77 21.47 9.98
CA TYR A 85 16.73 21.61 8.88
C TYR A 85 17.43 20.31 8.54
N VAL A 86 17.71 19.47 9.53
CA VAL A 86 18.30 18.15 9.36
C VAL A 86 17.32 17.20 8.65
N ASP A 87 16.04 17.18 9.06
CA ASP A 87 14.99 16.36 8.42
C ASP A 87 14.72 16.79 6.97
N ILE A 88 14.74 18.10 6.69
CA ILE A 88 14.64 18.63 5.33
C ILE A 88 15.87 18.23 4.50
N ALA A 89 17.08 18.30 5.05
CA ALA A 89 18.31 17.93 4.34
C ALA A 89 18.36 16.43 4.00
N TYR A 90 17.92 15.55 4.90
CA TYR A 90 17.82 14.12 4.64
C TYR A 90 16.72 13.78 3.63
N THR A 91 15.58 14.48 3.68
CA THR A 91 14.50 14.35 2.70
C THR A 91 14.96 14.79 1.30
N ILE A 92 15.68 15.92 1.21
CA ILE A 92 16.27 16.40 -0.04
C ILE A 92 17.37 15.45 -0.54
N GLY A 93 18.17 14.87 0.36
CA GLY A 93 19.19 13.88 0.03
C GLY A 93 18.59 12.59 -0.55
N GLY A 94 17.52 12.07 0.06
CA GLY A 94 16.78 10.90 -0.42
C GLY A 94 16.08 11.15 -1.76
N ILE A 95 15.41 12.29 -1.91
CA ILE A 95 14.75 12.69 -3.17
C ILE A 95 15.78 12.94 -4.27
N GLY A 96 16.93 13.55 -3.94
CA GLY A 96 18.02 13.83 -4.87
C GLY A 96 18.69 12.58 -5.41
N ALA A 97 18.97 11.60 -4.54
CA ALA A 97 19.49 10.29 -4.95
C ALA A 97 18.50 9.53 -5.84
N ALA A 98 17.20 9.60 -5.51
CA ALA A 98 16.14 8.98 -6.31
C ALA A 98 15.92 9.66 -7.67
N ALA A 99 16.01 11.00 -7.74
CA ALA A 99 15.94 11.75 -8.98
C ALA A 99 17.13 11.45 -9.91
N LEU A 100 18.33 11.23 -9.36
CA LEU A 100 19.50 10.80 -10.12
C LEU A 100 19.34 9.38 -10.68
N ILE A 101 18.73 8.46 -9.92
CA ILE A 101 18.37 7.12 -10.39
C ILE A 101 17.30 7.21 -11.50
N PHE A 102 16.32 8.10 -11.36
CA PHE A 102 15.28 8.37 -12.35
C PHE A 102 15.85 8.95 -13.67
N LEU A 103 16.78 9.90 -13.57
CA LEU A 103 17.48 10.50 -14.72
C LEU A 103 18.41 9.49 -15.42
N ALA A 104 19.14 8.68 -14.65
CA ALA A 104 19.97 7.61 -15.19
C ALA A 104 19.13 6.55 -15.91
N TYR A 105 17.96 6.20 -15.35
CA TYR A 105 17.01 5.27 -15.97
C TYR A 105 16.43 5.83 -17.29
N PHE A 106 16.01 7.09 -17.32
CA PHE A 106 15.46 7.72 -18.53
C PHE A 106 16.51 7.80 -19.67
N ARG A 107 17.78 8.08 -19.33
CA ARG A 107 18.90 8.10 -20.29
C ARG A 107 19.24 6.73 -20.86
N MET A 108 19.04 5.65 -20.10
CA MET A 108 19.29 4.28 -20.58
C MET A 108 18.14 3.75 -21.46
N THR A 109 16.91 4.23 -21.28
CA THR A 109 15.73 3.77 -22.05
C THR A 109 15.48 4.52 -23.36
N SER A 110 16.23 5.59 -23.66
CA SER A 110 16.14 6.31 -24.94
C SER A 110 16.84 5.60 -26.12
N GLY A 111 17.49 4.46 -25.87
CA GLY A 111 18.02 3.57 -26.90
C GLY A 111 17.00 2.47 -27.24
N SER A 112 16.29 2.61 -28.35
CA SER A 112 15.57 1.52 -29.04
C SER A 112 16.13 1.45 -30.46
N PRO A 113 16.25 0.27 -31.12
CA PRO A 113 15.06 -0.46 -31.56
C PRO A 113 15.16 -2.00 -31.63
N GLY A 114 14.00 -2.67 -31.54
CA GLY A 114 13.78 -3.93 -32.26
C GLY A 114 13.01 -5.01 -31.50
N LEU A 115 11.78 -5.31 -31.93
CA LEU A 115 11.40 -6.62 -32.48
C LEU A 115 9.98 -6.60 -33.09
N THR A 116 9.96 -6.75 -34.41
CA THR A 116 9.11 -7.66 -35.20
C THR A 116 7.65 -7.88 -34.79
N LYS A 117 6.73 -7.30 -35.55
CA LYS A 117 5.41 -7.90 -35.83
C LYS A 117 5.36 -8.30 -37.30
N ASN A 118 5.30 -9.60 -37.56
CA ASN A 118 4.87 -10.15 -38.85
C ASN A 118 3.34 -10.04 -38.92
N PRO A 119 2.75 -9.40 -39.94
CA PRO A 119 1.37 -9.69 -40.33
C PRO A 119 1.38 -10.74 -41.44
N LEU A 120 0.75 -11.87 -41.16
CA LEU A 120 0.49 -12.93 -42.12
C LEU A 120 -0.32 -12.36 -43.30
N LYS A 121 0.20 -12.57 -44.52
CA LYS A 121 -0.51 -12.32 -45.79
C LYS A 121 -1.82 -13.12 -45.83
N THR A 122 -2.93 -12.41 -46.01
CA THR A 122 -4.10 -12.93 -46.73
C THR A 122 -4.44 -11.95 -47.86
N LEU A 123 -4.21 -12.43 -49.08
CA LEU A 123 -4.63 -11.80 -50.33
C LEU A 123 -6.15 -11.64 -50.37
N HIS A 124 -6.67 -10.45 -50.69
CA HIS A 124 -7.91 -10.30 -51.46
C HIS A 124 -7.88 -9.03 -52.34
N LEU A 125 -8.48 -9.17 -53.52
CA LEU A 125 -8.40 -8.34 -54.72
C LEU A 125 -8.87 -6.87 -54.58
N PRO A 126 -8.49 -5.98 -55.54
CA PRO A 126 -8.78 -4.56 -55.48
C PRO A 126 -10.08 -4.19 -56.23
N LYS A 127 -10.98 -3.47 -55.56
CA LYS A 127 -11.80 -2.35 -56.09
C LYS A 127 -12.93 -2.01 -55.11
N ILE A 128 -12.88 -0.78 -54.58
CA ILE A 128 -13.97 0.22 -54.43
C ILE A 128 -13.35 1.34 -53.56
N TRP A 129 -12.95 2.45 -54.19
CA TRP A 129 -12.08 3.48 -53.57
C TRP A 129 -12.84 4.76 -53.17
N LYS A 130 -14.11 4.62 -52.72
CA LYS A 130 -14.91 5.79 -52.31
C LYS A 130 -15.64 5.67 -50.98
N THR A 131 -15.64 4.49 -50.35
CA THR A 131 -16.23 4.26 -49.00
C THR A 131 -15.18 4.04 -47.90
N THR A 132 -13.93 3.72 -48.28
CA THR A 132 -12.86 3.33 -47.36
C THR A 132 -12.44 4.43 -46.38
N GLY A 133 -12.40 5.70 -46.79
CA GLY A 133 -11.97 6.80 -45.91
C GLY A 133 -13.00 7.16 -44.83
N GLN A 134 -14.27 6.87 -45.06
CA GLN A 134 -15.34 7.15 -44.08
C GLN A 134 -15.42 6.04 -43.03
N GLU A 135 -15.29 4.77 -43.45
CA GLU A 135 -15.21 3.62 -42.53
C GLU A 135 -13.95 3.67 -41.65
N GLU A 136 -12.79 4.02 -42.22
CA GLU A 136 -11.53 4.16 -41.48
C GLU A 136 -11.58 5.32 -40.46
N SER A 137 -12.24 6.43 -40.81
CA SER A 137 -12.42 7.56 -39.88
C SER A 137 -13.42 7.28 -38.76
N GLU A 138 -14.49 6.52 -39.02
CA GLU A 138 -15.44 6.06 -38.00
C GLU A 138 -14.81 5.02 -37.06
N GLU A 139 -13.99 4.10 -37.57
CA GLU A 139 -13.29 3.09 -36.77
C GLU A 139 -12.26 3.73 -35.82
N ILE A 140 -11.49 4.71 -36.31
CA ILE A 140 -10.55 5.50 -35.49
C ILE A 140 -11.31 6.31 -34.41
N ALA A 141 -12.46 6.89 -34.74
CA ALA A 141 -13.27 7.65 -33.79
C ALA A 141 -13.84 6.75 -32.68
N LEU A 142 -14.27 5.54 -33.03
CA LEU A 142 -14.79 4.55 -32.09
C LEU A 142 -13.68 4.03 -31.15
N GLU A 143 -12.50 3.71 -31.68
CA GLU A 143 -11.35 3.30 -30.88
C GLU A 143 -10.95 4.38 -29.87
N LYS A 144 -10.88 5.64 -30.32
CA LYS A 144 -10.58 6.79 -29.45
C LYS A 144 -11.65 6.98 -28.36
N TYR A 145 -12.92 6.74 -28.68
CA TYR A 145 -14.02 6.81 -27.72
C TYR A 145 -13.90 5.72 -26.65
N GLU A 146 -13.65 4.47 -27.04
CA GLU A 146 -13.50 3.35 -26.09
C GLU A 146 -12.28 3.52 -25.18
N VAL A 147 -11.14 4.00 -25.70
CA VAL A 147 -9.97 4.34 -24.87
C VAL A 147 -10.29 5.45 -23.87
N LYS A 148 -11.01 6.50 -24.28
CA LYS A 148 -11.42 7.59 -23.39
C LYS A 148 -12.37 7.10 -22.30
N LYS A 149 -13.33 6.24 -22.67
CA LYS A 149 -14.28 5.61 -21.74
C LYS A 149 -13.59 4.70 -20.72
N LEU A 150 -12.65 3.86 -21.16
CA LEU A 150 -11.83 3.02 -20.29
C LEU A 150 -11.03 3.86 -19.28
N ARG A 151 -10.34 4.91 -19.75
CA ARG A 151 -9.59 5.83 -18.88
C ARG A 151 -10.48 6.52 -17.87
N PHE A 152 -11.64 7.02 -18.31
CA PHE A 152 -12.60 7.67 -17.42
C PHE A 152 -13.13 6.72 -16.34
N LEU A 153 -13.56 5.52 -16.73
CA LEU A 153 -14.10 4.51 -15.80
C LEU A 153 -13.03 3.93 -14.87
N THR A 154 -11.76 4.03 -15.22
CA THR A 154 -10.63 3.71 -14.33
C THR A 154 -10.32 4.87 -13.37
N ALA A 155 -10.33 6.10 -13.86
CA ALA A 155 -9.99 7.29 -13.07
C ALA A 155 -10.98 7.57 -11.94
N VAL A 156 -12.29 7.39 -12.18
CA VAL A 156 -13.34 7.64 -11.18
C VAL A 156 -13.10 6.89 -9.85
N PRO A 157 -12.95 5.54 -9.83
CA PRO A 157 -12.68 4.82 -8.59
C PRO A 157 -11.31 5.14 -7.99
N VAL A 158 -10.27 5.37 -8.80
CA VAL A 158 -8.94 5.78 -8.32
C VAL A 158 -9.02 7.09 -7.55
N LEU A 159 -9.72 8.09 -8.10
CA LEU A 159 -9.94 9.38 -7.44
C LEU A 159 -10.79 9.26 -6.18
N SER A 160 -11.79 8.37 -6.17
CA SER A 160 -12.63 8.10 -5.00
C SER A 160 -11.83 7.49 -3.85
N ILE A 161 -10.96 6.51 -4.15
CA ILE A 161 -10.03 5.92 -3.17
C ILE A 161 -9.07 7.00 -2.66
N ALA A 162 -8.48 7.78 -3.57
CA ALA A 162 -7.57 8.85 -3.19
C ALA A 162 -8.22 9.90 -2.28
N LEU A 163 -9.46 10.29 -2.57
CA LEU A 163 -10.23 11.19 -1.72
C LEU A 163 -10.45 10.60 -0.32
N ALA A 164 -10.78 9.31 -0.23
CA ALA A 164 -10.98 8.65 1.06
C ALA A 164 -9.70 8.61 1.89
N GLU A 165 -8.56 8.28 1.28
CA GLU A 165 -7.24 8.28 1.94
C GLU A 165 -6.81 9.69 2.37
N LEU A 166 -7.09 10.73 1.56
CA LEU A 166 -6.86 12.11 1.96
C LEU A 166 -7.78 12.55 3.10
N LEU A 167 -8.99 12.02 3.19
CA LEU A 167 -9.88 12.26 4.34
C LEU A 167 -9.32 11.63 5.62
N ILE A 168 -8.74 10.42 5.54
CA ILE A 168 -8.00 9.80 6.66
C ILE A 168 -6.86 10.71 7.10
N PHE A 169 -6.02 11.12 6.15
CA PHE A 169 -4.90 12.03 6.42
C PHE A 169 -5.34 13.34 7.08
N SER A 170 -6.49 13.89 6.69
CA SER A 170 -7.06 15.11 7.28
C SER A 170 -7.75 14.91 8.64
N GLY A 171 -7.74 13.70 9.21
CA GLY A 171 -8.39 13.36 10.47
C GLY A 171 -9.91 13.14 10.38
N ARG A 172 -10.50 13.14 9.17
CA ARG A 172 -11.95 13.00 8.95
C ARG A 172 -12.35 11.53 8.76
N MET A 173 -12.03 10.70 9.77
CA MET A 173 -12.16 9.24 9.71
C MET A 173 -13.57 8.76 9.33
N GLY A 174 -14.61 9.30 9.96
CA GLY A 174 -16.00 8.88 9.67
C GLY A 174 -16.39 9.12 8.20
N ALA A 175 -16.00 10.26 7.63
CA ALA A 175 -16.25 10.56 6.22
C ALA A 175 -15.45 9.62 5.30
N ALA A 176 -14.18 9.36 5.62
CA ALA A 176 -13.34 8.45 4.86
C ALA A 176 -13.93 7.03 4.78
N VAL A 177 -14.40 6.49 5.91
CA VAL A 177 -15.05 5.18 5.97
C VAL A 177 -16.27 5.14 5.06
N TRP A 178 -17.14 6.17 5.11
CA TRP A 178 -18.29 6.26 4.20
C TRP A 178 -17.87 6.31 2.74
N VAL A 179 -16.83 7.07 2.38
CA VAL A 179 -16.34 7.11 0.99
C VAL A 179 -15.80 5.74 0.56
N HIS A 180 -15.05 5.01 1.39
CA HIS A 180 -14.61 3.65 1.07
C HIS A 180 -15.79 2.67 0.90
N ILE A 181 -16.79 2.73 1.77
CA ILE A 181 -18.01 1.89 1.67
C ILE A 181 -18.75 2.21 0.36
N CYS A 182 -19.01 3.49 0.07
CA CYS A 182 -19.67 3.92 -1.15
C CYS A 182 -18.88 3.50 -2.40
N THR A 183 -17.54 3.64 -2.36
CA THR A 183 -16.66 3.22 -3.45
C THR A 183 -16.74 1.71 -3.68
N LEU A 184 -16.71 0.91 -2.61
CA LEU A 184 -16.80 -0.54 -2.68
C LEU A 184 -18.14 -1.02 -3.24
N ILE A 185 -19.25 -0.40 -2.79
CA ILE A 185 -20.60 -0.67 -3.32
C ILE A 185 -20.66 -0.29 -4.81
N ALA A 186 -20.18 0.90 -5.18
CA ALA A 186 -20.17 1.36 -6.56
C ALA A 186 -19.38 0.43 -7.48
N LEU A 187 -18.19 -0.02 -7.08
CA LEU A 187 -17.38 -1.00 -7.81
C LEU A 187 -18.04 -2.40 -7.87
N SER A 188 -18.76 -2.79 -6.83
CA SER A 188 -19.51 -4.06 -6.84
C SER A 188 -20.70 -4.02 -7.81
N LEU A 189 -21.39 -2.88 -7.89
CA LEU A 189 -22.51 -2.67 -8.81
C LEU A 189 -22.04 -2.44 -10.25
N SER A 190 -20.88 -1.80 -10.45
CA SER A 190 -20.31 -1.57 -11.77
C SER A 190 -20.06 -2.89 -12.51
N ASN A 191 -19.69 -3.94 -11.78
CA ASN A 191 -19.54 -5.29 -12.31
C ASN A 191 -20.82 -5.93 -12.89
N ILE A 192 -22.00 -5.39 -12.57
CA ILE A 192 -23.29 -5.83 -13.12
C ILE A 192 -23.65 -5.01 -14.37
N VAL A 193 -23.38 -3.70 -14.33
CA VAL A 193 -23.78 -2.74 -15.36
C VAL A 193 -22.81 -2.74 -16.54
N ILE A 194 -21.51 -2.76 -16.26
CA ILE A 194 -20.44 -2.69 -17.26
C ILE A 194 -20.10 -4.10 -17.73
N LYS A 195 -20.28 -4.34 -19.03
CA LYS A 195 -20.03 -5.65 -19.66
C LYS A 195 -18.62 -5.80 -20.25
N ASP A 196 -17.83 -4.72 -20.22
CA ASP A 196 -16.46 -4.73 -20.73
C ASP A 196 -15.56 -5.56 -19.80
N PRO A 197 -14.90 -6.62 -20.31
CA PRO A 197 -14.10 -7.52 -19.49
C PRO A 197 -12.83 -6.88 -18.93
N GLU A 198 -12.24 -5.89 -19.61
CA GLU A 198 -11.03 -5.21 -19.14
C GLU A 198 -11.36 -4.24 -18.01
N ILE A 199 -12.41 -3.44 -18.17
CA ILE A 199 -12.90 -2.55 -17.09
C ILE A 199 -13.31 -3.36 -15.86
N HIS A 200 -13.97 -4.50 -16.07
CA HIS A 200 -14.37 -5.40 -14.98
C HIS A 200 -13.19 -5.90 -14.15
N LYS A 201 -12.09 -6.32 -14.80
CA LYS A 201 -10.88 -6.78 -14.10
C LYS A 201 -10.21 -5.65 -13.32
N ILE A 202 -10.18 -4.43 -13.88
CA ILE A 202 -9.63 -3.24 -13.20
C ILE A 202 -10.48 -2.89 -11.98
N HIS A 203 -11.81 -2.87 -12.12
CA HIS A 203 -12.71 -2.60 -11.00
C HIS A 203 -12.57 -3.64 -9.88
N GLN A 204 -12.44 -4.92 -10.23
CA GLN A 204 -12.13 -5.97 -9.27
C GLN A 204 -10.78 -5.75 -8.56
N ALA A 205 -9.74 -5.36 -9.28
CA ALA A 205 -8.45 -5.04 -8.67
C ALA A 205 -8.56 -3.85 -7.70
N LEU A 206 -9.26 -2.78 -8.09
CA LEU A 206 -9.45 -1.59 -7.28
C LEU A 206 -10.32 -1.82 -6.04
N MET A 207 -11.26 -2.78 -6.06
CA MET A 207 -12.06 -3.15 -4.88
C MET A 207 -11.21 -3.60 -3.70
N LEU A 208 -10.03 -4.18 -3.95
CA LEU A 208 -9.14 -4.67 -2.89
C LEU A 208 -8.63 -3.55 -1.98
N LEU A 209 -8.51 -2.32 -2.48
CA LEU A 209 -7.98 -1.19 -1.70
C LEU A 209 -8.98 -0.71 -0.64
N PRO A 210 -10.25 -0.39 -0.97
CA PRO A 210 -11.28 -0.14 0.05
C PRO A 210 -11.47 -1.31 1.01
N VAL A 211 -11.41 -2.56 0.53
CA VAL A 211 -11.53 -3.73 1.42
C VAL A 211 -10.36 -3.80 2.41
N LEU A 212 -9.12 -3.63 1.94
CA LEU A 212 -7.93 -3.55 2.78
C LEU A 212 -8.11 -2.45 3.85
N ARG A 213 -8.52 -1.25 3.45
CA ARG A 213 -8.71 -0.15 4.40
C ARG A 213 -9.81 -0.44 5.42
N LEU A 214 -10.98 -0.89 4.98
CA LEU A 214 -12.11 -1.17 5.86
C LEU A 214 -11.80 -2.30 6.84
N ILE A 215 -11.10 -3.35 6.40
CA ILE A 215 -10.62 -4.41 7.30
C ILE A 215 -9.66 -3.81 8.33
N ASN A 216 -8.63 -3.07 7.89
CA ASN A 216 -7.64 -2.46 8.78
C ASN A 216 -8.29 -1.58 9.86
N LEU A 217 -9.25 -0.71 9.48
CA LEU A 217 -9.95 0.16 10.43
C LEU A 217 -10.95 -0.56 11.35
N SER A 218 -11.40 -1.76 10.98
CA SER A 218 -12.42 -2.49 11.74
C SER A 218 -11.82 -3.55 12.67
N MET A 219 -10.52 -3.85 12.53
CA MET A 219 -9.88 -4.85 13.38
C MET A 219 -9.68 -4.28 14.79
N PRO A 220 -10.31 -4.87 15.81
CA PRO A 220 -10.06 -4.46 17.17
C PRO A 220 -8.69 -4.97 17.63
N ILE A 221 -8.11 -4.29 18.62
CA ILE A 221 -6.81 -4.64 19.18
C ILE A 221 -7.02 -5.83 20.13
N PHE A 222 -6.78 -7.04 19.63
CA PHE A 222 -7.04 -8.28 20.37
C PHE A 222 -5.87 -8.77 21.24
N PHE A 223 -4.65 -8.23 21.06
CA PHE A 223 -3.43 -8.73 21.69
C PHE A 223 -2.61 -7.61 22.31
N ASP A 224 -1.88 -7.96 23.37
CA ASP A 224 -0.88 -7.08 23.99
C ASP A 224 0.26 -6.72 23.01
N THR A 225 0.47 -7.52 21.97
CA THR A 225 1.46 -7.27 20.91
C THR A 225 0.78 -6.93 19.59
N THR A 226 0.97 -5.68 19.14
CA THR A 226 0.46 -5.14 17.86
C THR A 226 0.83 -5.98 16.64
N LEU A 227 1.95 -6.73 16.70
CA LEU A 227 2.42 -7.59 15.62
C LEU A 227 1.37 -8.61 15.14
N TYR A 228 0.61 -9.22 16.05
CA TYR A 228 -0.36 -10.26 15.66
C TYR A 228 -1.60 -9.68 14.97
N THR A 229 -1.91 -8.40 15.18
CA THR A 229 -3.02 -7.72 14.50
C THR A 229 -2.88 -7.80 12.98
N PHE A 230 -1.65 -7.78 12.44
CA PHE A 230 -1.41 -7.94 11.01
C PHE A 230 -1.89 -9.30 10.46
N VAL A 231 -1.80 -10.38 11.24
CA VAL A 231 -2.34 -11.69 10.84
C VAL A 231 -3.86 -11.61 10.66
N PHE A 232 -4.54 -10.89 11.56
CA PHE A 232 -5.99 -10.70 11.51
C PHE A 232 -6.44 -9.67 10.46
N ILE A 233 -5.58 -8.76 10.03
CA ILE A 233 -5.86 -7.87 8.90
C ILE A 233 -5.67 -8.61 7.58
N TYR A 234 -4.46 -9.14 7.35
CA TYR A 234 -4.08 -9.69 6.04
C TYR A 234 -4.60 -11.11 5.81
N GLY A 235 -4.83 -11.90 6.86
CA GLY A 235 -5.41 -13.25 6.76
C GLY A 235 -6.81 -13.24 6.13
N PRO A 236 -7.79 -12.50 6.69
CA PRO A 236 -9.10 -12.31 6.09
C PRO A 236 -9.05 -11.62 4.71
N LEU A 237 -8.15 -10.65 4.51
CA LEU A 237 -7.96 -9.98 3.22
C LEU A 237 -7.48 -10.93 2.11
N ALA A 238 -6.75 -11.99 2.46
CA ALA A 238 -6.34 -13.02 1.51
C ALA A 238 -7.52 -13.73 0.83
N ILE A 239 -8.71 -13.77 1.48
CA ILE A 239 -9.91 -14.41 0.94
C ILE A 239 -10.44 -13.68 -0.32
N PRO A 240 -10.85 -12.39 -0.27
CA PRO A 240 -11.30 -11.68 -1.46
C PRO A 240 -10.20 -11.57 -2.52
N LEU A 241 -8.92 -11.47 -2.13
CA LEU A 241 -7.79 -11.51 -3.05
C LEU A 241 -7.72 -12.83 -3.82
N ALA A 242 -7.77 -13.98 -3.13
CA ALA A 242 -7.77 -15.29 -3.76
C ALA A 242 -8.98 -15.49 -4.68
N VAL A 243 -10.16 -15.03 -4.25
CA VAL A 243 -11.38 -15.06 -5.07
C VAL A 243 -11.20 -14.28 -6.37
N ILE A 244 -10.62 -13.08 -6.32
CA ILE A 244 -10.38 -12.26 -7.51
C ILE A 244 -9.35 -12.92 -8.44
N ILE A 245 -8.24 -13.43 -7.91
CA ILE A 245 -7.21 -14.12 -8.70
C ILE A 245 -7.80 -15.33 -9.44
N VAL A 246 -8.60 -16.15 -8.75
CA VAL A 246 -9.27 -17.32 -9.34
C VAL A 246 -10.32 -16.89 -10.36
N HIS A 247 -11.10 -15.84 -10.07
CA HIS A 247 -12.16 -15.36 -10.96
C HIS A 247 -11.61 -14.80 -12.27
N GLN A 248 -10.54 -14.03 -12.19
CA GLN A 248 -9.87 -13.44 -13.35
C GLN A 248 -9.04 -14.46 -14.14
N ARG A 249 -8.92 -15.70 -13.65
CA ARG A 249 -8.19 -16.82 -14.26
C ARG A 249 -6.75 -16.47 -14.61
N ASN A 250 -6.08 -15.72 -13.74
CA ASN A 250 -4.69 -15.34 -13.97
C ASN A 250 -3.82 -16.59 -14.01
N SER A 251 -2.90 -16.66 -14.98
CA SER A 251 -1.82 -17.65 -14.90
C SER A 251 -0.85 -17.28 -13.79
N LEU A 252 -0.17 -18.28 -13.21
CA LEU A 252 0.86 -18.06 -12.19
C LEU A 252 1.97 -17.12 -12.72
N GLU A 253 2.30 -17.22 -14.00
CA GLU A 253 3.28 -16.33 -14.65
C GLU A 253 2.78 -14.89 -14.75
N GLN A 254 1.49 -14.66 -15.03
CA GLN A 254 0.90 -13.31 -15.10
C GLN A 254 0.93 -12.61 -13.74
N ILE A 255 0.69 -13.35 -12.65
CA ILE A 255 0.83 -12.81 -11.28
C ILE A 255 2.28 -12.78 -10.79
N GLY A 256 3.24 -13.22 -11.61
CA GLY A 256 4.66 -13.19 -11.28
C GLY A 256 5.11 -14.26 -10.29
N ILE A 257 4.33 -15.32 -10.07
CA ILE A 257 4.77 -16.48 -9.30
C ILE A 257 5.73 -17.28 -10.18
N THR A 258 7.03 -17.09 -9.93
CA THR A 258 8.11 -17.74 -10.67
C THR A 258 9.27 -18.06 -9.73
N LEU A 259 9.91 -19.22 -9.95
CA LEU A 259 11.14 -19.61 -9.26
C LEU A 259 12.41 -19.23 -10.04
N LYS A 260 12.26 -18.59 -11.21
CA LYS A 260 13.39 -18.14 -12.03
C LYS A 260 14.19 -17.08 -11.26
N HIS A 261 15.51 -17.29 -11.17
CA HIS A 261 16.44 -16.41 -10.46
C HIS A 261 16.08 -16.13 -9.00
N ILE A 262 15.37 -17.04 -8.32
CA ILE A 262 14.91 -16.81 -6.95
C ILE A 262 16.09 -16.58 -5.98
N ILE A 263 17.15 -17.38 -6.08
CA ILE A 263 18.32 -17.29 -5.17
C ILE A 263 18.96 -15.90 -5.20
N PRO A 264 19.41 -15.34 -6.35
CA PRO A 264 20.02 -14.01 -6.36
C PRO A 264 19.04 -12.91 -5.92
N TYR A 265 17.74 -13.07 -6.20
CA TYR A 265 16.72 -12.13 -5.74
C TYR A 265 16.50 -12.17 -4.22
N MET A 266 16.57 -13.34 -3.59
CA MET A 266 16.50 -13.45 -2.13
C MET A 266 17.74 -12.86 -1.44
N PHE A 267 18.92 -12.97 -2.06
CA PHE A 267 20.11 -12.30 -1.54
C PHE A 267 20.06 -10.79 -1.73
N LEU A 268 19.49 -10.31 -2.85
CA LEU A 268 19.37 -8.89 -3.14
C LEU A 268 18.29 -8.19 -2.31
N SER A 269 17.23 -8.90 -1.91
CA SER A 269 16.11 -8.33 -1.14
C SER A 269 16.53 -7.83 0.24
N VAL A 270 17.52 -8.45 0.88
CA VAL A 270 17.98 -8.06 2.23
C VAL A 270 18.69 -6.68 2.23
N PRO A 271 19.79 -6.45 1.48
CA PRO A 271 20.46 -5.15 1.48
C PRO A 271 19.59 -4.04 0.89
N LEU A 272 18.78 -4.35 -0.12
CA LEU A 272 17.85 -3.36 -0.68
C LEU A 272 16.71 -3.06 0.30
N GLY A 273 16.20 -4.07 1.00
CA GLY A 273 15.21 -3.92 2.06
C GLY A 273 15.73 -3.07 3.21
N PHE A 274 16.99 -3.25 3.61
CA PHE A 274 17.65 -2.40 4.59
C PHE A 274 17.72 -0.94 4.13
N LEU A 275 18.14 -0.69 2.89
CA LEU A 275 18.27 0.67 2.37
C LEU A 275 16.92 1.40 2.32
N LEU A 276 15.88 0.72 1.84
CA LEU A 276 14.53 1.29 1.78
C LEU A 276 13.91 1.43 3.18
N GLY A 277 14.02 0.41 4.02
CA GLY A 277 13.54 0.46 5.41
C GLY A 277 14.25 1.52 6.25
N LEU A 278 15.53 1.79 5.99
CA LEU A 278 16.26 2.89 6.62
C LEU A 278 15.71 4.25 6.19
N GLY A 279 15.45 4.46 4.90
CA GLY A 279 14.87 5.72 4.45
C GLY A 279 13.46 5.96 5.00
N GLU A 280 12.67 4.89 5.12
CA GLU A 280 11.33 4.94 5.73
C GLU A 280 11.41 5.23 7.23
N TYR A 281 12.31 4.56 7.95
CA TYR A 281 12.52 4.80 9.38
C TYR A 281 12.94 6.23 9.68
N LEU A 282 13.77 6.84 8.83
CA LEU A 282 14.13 8.25 8.95
C LEU A 282 12.94 9.20 8.71
N THR A 283 11.88 8.73 8.06
CA THR A 283 10.67 9.51 7.76
C THR A 283 9.66 9.47 8.90
N ILE A 284 9.39 8.29 9.47
CA ILE A 284 8.32 8.09 10.46
C ILE A 284 8.80 7.74 11.88
N ARG A 285 10.08 7.38 12.07
CA ARG A 285 10.67 7.06 13.39
C ARG A 285 9.80 6.11 14.21
N THR A 286 9.50 4.95 13.63
CA THR A 286 8.58 3.95 14.21
C THR A 286 9.11 3.33 15.49
N ASP A 287 8.17 2.93 16.36
CA ASP A 287 8.46 2.05 17.49
C ASP A 287 8.70 0.60 17.05
N TYR A 288 9.22 -0.20 17.97
CA TYR A 288 9.44 -1.62 17.76
C TYR A 288 8.15 -2.45 17.94
N LEU A 289 7.90 -3.39 17.01
CA LEU A 289 6.78 -4.33 17.10
C LEU A 289 7.11 -5.63 17.85
N ILE A 290 8.39 -5.84 18.17
CA ILE A 290 8.88 -6.97 18.96
C ILE A 290 9.62 -6.45 20.20
N PRO A 291 9.60 -7.18 21.33
CA PRO A 291 10.17 -6.69 22.58
C PRO A 291 11.71 -6.71 22.60
N ASP A 292 12.33 -7.59 21.80
CA ASP A 292 13.78 -7.72 21.70
C ASP A 292 14.19 -8.33 20.34
N LEU A 293 15.50 -8.33 20.07
CA LEU A 293 16.10 -8.92 18.87
C LEU A 293 16.48 -10.41 19.04
N THR A 294 15.85 -11.14 19.96
CA THR A 294 16.07 -12.59 20.05
C THR A 294 15.65 -13.28 18.76
N PHE A 295 16.29 -14.41 18.46
CA PHE A 295 16.03 -15.17 17.23
C PHE A 295 14.55 -15.51 17.06
N ILE A 296 13.85 -15.87 18.14
CA ILE A 296 12.42 -16.23 18.09
C ILE A 296 11.55 -15.03 17.72
N ASN A 297 11.80 -13.86 18.29
CA ASN A 297 11.03 -12.66 18.01
C ASN A 297 11.30 -12.13 16.59
N LEU A 298 12.56 -12.11 16.16
CA LEU A 298 12.93 -11.77 14.78
C LEU A 298 12.33 -12.74 13.76
N LEU A 299 12.30 -14.04 14.06
CA LEU A 299 11.68 -15.04 13.19
C LEU A 299 10.17 -14.81 13.07
N LYS A 300 9.47 -14.55 14.18
CA LYS A 300 8.04 -14.20 14.18
C LYS A 300 7.75 -12.96 13.35
N LEU A 301 8.52 -11.89 13.58
CA LEU A 301 8.41 -10.64 12.82
C LEU A 301 8.62 -10.89 11.32
N THR A 302 9.68 -11.61 10.96
CA THR A 302 10.01 -11.91 9.56
C THR A 302 8.90 -12.71 8.89
N ILE A 303 8.36 -13.73 9.56
CA ILE A 303 7.26 -14.53 9.01
C ILE A 303 6.03 -13.65 8.74
N ILE A 304 5.64 -12.82 9.71
CA ILE A 304 4.45 -11.97 9.58
C ILE A 304 4.68 -10.90 8.50
N MET A 305 5.81 -10.21 8.53
CA MET A 305 6.10 -9.13 7.58
C MET A 305 6.29 -9.61 6.15
N VAL A 306 6.88 -10.79 5.94
CA VAL A 306 7.07 -11.34 4.58
C VAL A 306 5.80 -12.00 4.06
N PHE A 307 5.18 -12.91 4.83
CA PHE A 307 4.10 -13.76 4.30
C PHE A 307 2.69 -13.20 4.49
N PHE A 308 2.48 -12.30 5.45
CA PHE A 308 1.19 -11.65 5.64
C PHE A 308 1.20 -10.25 5.03
N VAL A 309 2.09 -9.37 5.49
CA VAL A 309 2.10 -7.97 5.02
C VAL A 309 2.62 -7.89 3.58
N GLY A 310 3.93 -8.12 3.39
CA GLY A 310 4.60 -7.93 2.10
C GLY A 310 4.00 -8.78 0.98
N LEU A 311 3.71 -10.06 1.22
CA LEU A 311 3.11 -10.92 0.20
C LEU A 311 1.72 -10.46 -0.24
N ILE A 312 0.82 -10.15 0.71
CA ILE A 312 -0.56 -9.79 0.36
C ILE A 312 -0.62 -8.42 -0.29
N GLU A 313 0.15 -7.45 0.20
CA GLU A 313 0.21 -6.14 -0.43
C GLU A 313 0.80 -6.21 -1.84
N GLU A 314 1.92 -6.89 -2.04
CA GLU A 314 2.52 -6.98 -3.37
C GLU A 314 1.66 -7.80 -4.35
N LEU A 315 0.90 -8.79 -3.86
CA LEU A 315 -0.13 -9.44 -4.66
C LEU A 315 -1.21 -8.45 -5.11
N ILE A 316 -1.73 -7.61 -4.21
CA ILE A 316 -2.76 -6.61 -4.52
C ILE A 316 -2.22 -5.57 -5.50
N PHE A 317 -1.11 -4.91 -5.16
CA PHE A 317 -0.62 -3.76 -5.90
C PHE A 317 0.12 -4.14 -7.18
N ARG A 318 0.94 -5.20 -7.17
CA ARG A 318 1.78 -5.56 -8.34
C ARG A 318 1.11 -6.63 -9.19
N SER A 319 0.87 -7.78 -8.59
CA SER A 319 0.40 -8.95 -9.34
C SER A 319 -0.99 -8.74 -9.93
N VAL A 320 -1.89 -8.11 -9.19
CA VAL A 320 -3.27 -7.84 -9.61
C VAL A 320 -3.39 -6.44 -10.21
N LEU A 321 -3.26 -5.37 -9.42
CA LEU A 321 -3.59 -4.02 -9.87
C LEU A 321 -2.67 -3.49 -10.97
N GLN A 322 -1.35 -3.51 -10.77
CA GLN A 322 -0.39 -3.01 -11.76
C GLN A 322 -0.46 -3.81 -13.06
N THR A 323 -0.60 -5.14 -12.99
CA THR A 323 -0.77 -5.99 -14.17
C THR A 323 -2.02 -5.58 -14.96
N ARG A 324 -3.20 -5.47 -14.33
CA ARG A 324 -4.44 -5.08 -15.03
C ARG A 324 -4.39 -3.69 -15.61
N LEU A 325 -3.83 -2.73 -14.89
CA LEU A 325 -3.63 -1.39 -15.44
C LEU A 325 -2.63 -1.39 -16.61
N SER A 326 -1.60 -2.24 -16.58
CA SER A 326 -0.61 -2.31 -17.67
C SER A 326 -1.12 -3.04 -18.93
N GLU A 327 -2.14 -3.88 -18.80
CA GLU A 327 -2.80 -4.54 -19.93
C GLU A 327 -3.79 -3.60 -20.62
N ALA A 328 -4.45 -2.73 -19.85
CA ALA A 328 -5.50 -1.84 -20.34
C ALA A 328 -5.03 -0.41 -20.68
N LEU A 329 -3.97 0.07 -20.01
CA LEU A 329 -3.35 1.38 -20.20
C LEU A 329 -1.87 1.20 -20.59
N SER A 330 -1.11 2.28 -20.66
CA SER A 330 0.34 2.18 -20.81
C SER A 330 1.01 1.72 -19.49
N VAL A 331 2.15 1.04 -19.61
CA VAL A 331 3.00 0.66 -18.46
C VAL A 331 3.34 1.85 -17.57
N ARG A 332 3.59 3.02 -18.18
CA ARG A 332 3.90 4.25 -17.45
C ARG A 332 2.71 4.73 -16.62
N GLU A 333 1.51 4.74 -17.20
CA GLU A 333 0.27 5.10 -16.47
C GLU A 333 0.03 4.11 -15.33
N ALA A 334 0.16 2.80 -15.58
CA ALA A 334 0.00 1.77 -14.56
C ALA A 334 0.96 1.97 -13.38
N LEU A 335 2.25 2.16 -13.65
CA LEU A 335 3.26 2.41 -12.61
C LEU A 335 2.94 3.67 -11.80
N ILE A 336 2.58 4.78 -12.45
CA ILE A 336 2.27 6.03 -11.75
C ILE A 336 1.04 5.84 -10.86
N ILE A 337 -0.04 5.26 -11.40
CA ILE A 337 -1.30 5.08 -10.67
C ILE A 337 -1.10 4.16 -9.46
N THR A 338 -0.44 3.00 -9.63
CA THR A 338 -0.25 2.07 -8.51
C THR A 338 0.71 2.61 -7.45
N SER A 339 1.72 3.38 -7.84
CA SER A 339 2.65 3.99 -6.89
C SER A 339 1.98 5.07 -6.05
N ILE A 340 1.20 5.95 -6.68
CA ILE A 340 0.41 6.97 -5.97
C ILE A 340 -0.57 6.30 -5.02
N LEU A 341 -1.32 5.30 -5.47
CA LEU A 341 -2.27 4.59 -4.61
C LEU A 341 -1.57 3.89 -3.45
N PHE A 342 -0.40 3.27 -3.68
CA PHE A 342 0.38 2.64 -2.62
C PHE A 342 0.78 3.65 -1.54
N GLY A 343 1.29 4.82 -1.94
CA GLY A 343 1.65 5.87 -0.98
C GLY A 343 0.45 6.50 -0.27
N LEU A 344 -0.68 6.69 -0.97
CA LEU A 344 -1.91 7.18 -0.35
C LEU A 344 -2.44 6.20 0.70
N MET A 345 -2.28 4.89 0.49
CA MET A 345 -2.68 3.86 1.47
C MET A 345 -1.80 3.86 2.72
N HIS A 346 -0.75 4.69 2.79
CA HIS A 346 0.03 4.96 4.02
C HIS A 346 -0.45 6.23 4.74
N SER A 347 -1.57 6.84 4.32
CA SER A 347 -2.18 8.02 4.96
C SER A 347 -2.45 7.86 6.46
N GLY A 348 -2.62 6.61 6.93
CA GLY A 348 -2.87 6.28 8.34
C GLY A 348 -1.74 6.66 9.30
N TYR A 349 -0.50 6.85 8.81
CA TYR A 349 0.61 7.35 9.62
C TYR A 349 0.53 8.86 9.90
N GLY A 350 -0.37 9.58 9.22
CA GLY A 350 -0.63 11.00 9.49
C GLY A 350 0.47 11.96 9.05
N THR A 351 1.53 11.50 8.36
CA THR A 351 2.60 12.35 7.86
C THR A 351 2.65 12.35 6.34
N TYR A 352 2.77 13.54 5.74
CA TYR A 352 2.83 13.65 4.27
C TYR A 352 4.16 13.11 3.72
N HIS A 353 5.23 13.19 4.51
CA HIS A 353 6.54 12.65 4.14
C HIS A 353 6.45 11.14 3.90
N GLU A 354 5.70 10.44 4.75
CA GLU A 354 5.49 9.00 4.62
C GLU A 354 4.76 8.65 3.33
N MET A 355 3.67 9.36 3.03
CA MET A 355 2.91 9.14 1.80
C MET A 355 3.76 9.38 0.54
N LEU A 356 4.64 10.39 0.56
CA LEU A 356 5.56 10.67 -0.54
C LEU A 356 6.67 9.60 -0.64
N TYR A 357 7.24 9.20 0.49
CA TYR A 357 8.31 8.21 0.54
C TYR A 357 7.81 6.85 0.05
N THR A 358 6.67 6.39 0.57
CA THR A 358 6.05 5.12 0.17
C THR A 358 5.54 5.17 -1.26
N CYS A 359 5.11 6.33 -1.79
CA CYS A 359 4.86 6.48 -3.22
C CYS A 359 6.14 6.23 -4.06
N LEU A 360 7.29 6.75 -3.62
CA LEU A 360 8.57 6.50 -4.28
C LEU A 360 9.00 5.03 -4.18
N VAL A 361 8.91 4.43 -2.99
CA VAL A 361 9.18 2.99 -2.77
C VAL A 361 8.27 2.14 -3.66
N GLY A 362 6.98 2.49 -3.72
CA GLY A 362 6.00 1.84 -4.58
C GLY A 362 6.35 1.94 -6.06
N PHE A 363 6.94 3.05 -6.50
CA PHE A 363 7.46 3.19 -7.86
C PHE A 363 8.67 2.30 -8.11
N ILE A 364 9.63 2.25 -7.18
CA ILE A 364 10.83 1.41 -7.27
C ILE A 364 10.43 -0.07 -7.34
N MET A 365 9.60 -0.54 -6.41
CA MET A 365 9.11 -1.92 -6.39
C MET A 365 8.26 -2.24 -7.61
N GLY A 366 7.43 -1.29 -8.07
CA GLY A 366 6.66 -1.43 -9.31
C GLY A 366 7.54 -1.62 -10.54
N ALA A 367 8.61 -0.83 -10.67
CA ALA A 367 9.57 -0.93 -11.76
C ALA A 367 10.38 -2.23 -11.69
N LEU A 368 10.79 -2.66 -10.50
CA LEU A 368 11.46 -3.95 -10.28
C LEU A 368 10.53 -5.11 -10.65
N PHE A 369 9.26 -5.08 -10.25
CA PHE A 369 8.27 -6.08 -10.64
C PHE A 369 8.05 -6.11 -12.15
N TYR A 370 7.96 -4.95 -12.80
CA TYR A 370 7.82 -4.88 -14.25
C TYR A 370 8.99 -5.54 -14.99
N LYS A 371 10.23 -5.33 -14.52
CA LYS A 371 11.44 -5.91 -15.12
C LYS A 371 11.63 -7.39 -14.81
N THR A 372 11.38 -7.79 -13.57
CA THR A 372 11.70 -9.15 -13.10
C THR A 372 10.54 -10.13 -13.24
N LYS A 373 9.29 -9.61 -13.23
CA LYS A 373 8.05 -10.39 -13.12
C LYS A 373 8.13 -11.47 -12.02
N SER A 374 8.76 -11.14 -10.89
CA SER A 374 8.95 -12.02 -9.75
C SER A 374 8.27 -11.46 -8.50
N LEU A 375 7.09 -12.00 -8.18
CA LEU A 375 6.39 -11.71 -6.95
C LEU A 375 7.18 -12.16 -5.70
N PRO A 376 7.79 -13.37 -5.65
CA PRO A 376 8.58 -13.77 -4.49
C PRO A 376 9.69 -12.78 -4.16
N PHE A 377 10.37 -12.24 -5.19
CA PHE A 377 11.40 -11.22 -5.00
C PHE A 377 10.85 -9.97 -4.31
N ILE A 378 9.78 -9.39 -4.85
CA ILE A 378 9.23 -8.13 -4.34
C ILE A 378 8.56 -8.32 -2.98
N ALA A 379 7.85 -9.43 -2.76
CA ALA A 379 7.24 -9.76 -1.47
C ALA A 379 8.29 -9.89 -0.36
N VAL A 380 9.42 -10.57 -0.64
CA VAL A 380 10.51 -10.71 0.33
C VAL A 380 11.24 -9.38 0.52
N LEU A 381 11.47 -8.61 -0.55
CA LEU A 381 12.03 -7.26 -0.47
C LEU A 381 11.19 -6.37 0.46
N HIS A 382 9.89 -6.27 0.20
CA HIS A 382 8.98 -5.49 1.03
C HIS A 382 8.92 -6.04 2.45
N GLY A 383 8.82 -7.36 2.64
CA GLY A 383 8.87 -7.95 3.97
C GLY A 383 10.12 -7.58 4.75
N PHE A 384 11.30 -7.53 4.10
CA PHE A 384 12.53 -7.05 4.74
C PHE A 384 12.52 -5.55 5.03
N VAL A 385 11.93 -4.71 4.16
CA VAL A 385 11.70 -3.29 4.49
C VAL A 385 11.01 -3.17 5.84
N ASN A 386 9.92 -3.93 6.05
CA ASN A 386 9.17 -3.92 7.29
C ASN A 386 9.92 -4.55 8.48
N VAL A 387 10.72 -5.59 8.27
CA VAL A 387 11.58 -6.17 9.32
C VAL A 387 12.62 -5.16 9.82
N PHE A 388 13.23 -4.41 8.91
CA PHE A 388 14.18 -3.37 9.29
C PHE A 388 13.47 -2.19 9.96
N LEU A 389 12.37 -1.71 9.38
CA LEU A 389 11.60 -0.56 9.84
C LEU A 389 11.00 -0.77 11.24
N PHE A 390 10.32 -1.89 11.49
CA PHE A 390 9.57 -2.13 12.73
C PHE A 390 10.28 -3.06 13.74
N GLY A 391 11.43 -3.62 13.36
CA GLY A 391 12.19 -4.53 14.19
C GLY A 391 13.57 -3.99 14.49
N ILE A 392 14.45 -4.00 13.50
CA ILE A 392 15.88 -3.81 13.72
C ILE A 392 16.24 -2.34 14.00
N LEU A 393 15.80 -1.41 13.15
CA LEU A 393 16.21 -0.01 13.23
C LEU A 393 15.75 0.71 14.51
N PRO A 394 14.50 0.53 14.99
CA PRO A 394 14.08 1.12 16.26
C PRO A 394 14.99 0.67 17.41
N HIS A 395 15.25 -0.63 17.57
CA HIS A 395 16.13 -1.13 18.64
C HIS A 395 17.58 -0.62 18.59
N LEU A 396 18.08 -0.29 17.39
CA LEU A 396 19.45 0.18 17.20
C LEU A 396 19.58 1.70 17.31
N LEU A 397 18.55 2.45 16.91
CA LEU A 397 18.62 3.91 16.72
C LEU A 397 17.71 4.70 17.67
N SER A 398 16.81 4.07 18.41
CA SER A 398 15.93 4.73 19.38
C SER A 398 16.54 4.85 20.80
N ARG A 399 17.87 4.76 20.91
CA ARG A 399 18.60 4.89 22.18
C ARG A 399 19.03 6.32 22.45
#